data_AF-A0A423GL24-F1
#
_entry.id   AF-A0A423GL24-F1
#
_cell.length_a   1.000
_cell.length_b   1.000
_cell.length_c   1.000
_cell.angle_alpha   90.00
_cell.angle_beta   90.00
_cell.angle_gamma   90.00
#
_symmetry.space_group_name_H-M   'P 1'
#
loop_
_entity.id
_entity.type
_entity.pdbx_description
1 polymer ?
#
loop_
_entity_poly.entity_id
_entity_poly.type
_entity_poly.pdbx_seq_one_letter_code
_entity_poly.pdbx_strand_id
1 'polypeptide(L)' 'MYAINHNGQMRVKQVYRLPTGIRLRSFNRDEHPDEDYSFAEIQDQQIAILGHVFWWGMFSR' A
#
# COMPACT_ATOMS: atom_id res chain seq x y z
N MET A 1 8.81 -1.30 0.25
CA MET A 1 7.66 -2.02 -0.32
C MET A 1 6.98 -2.76 0.80
N TYR A 2 5.66 -2.71 0.88
CA TYR A 2 4.90 -3.27 1.99
C TYR A 2 3.76 -4.12 1.49
N ALA A 3 3.48 -5.20 2.21
CA ALA A 3 2.24 -5.96 2.09
C ALA A 3 1.17 -5.26 2.93
N ILE A 4 0.00 -5.05 2.33
CA ILE A 4 -1.10 -4.29 2.91
C ILE A 4 -2.38 -5.10 2.74
N ASN A 5 -3.19 -5.18 3.78
CA ASN A 5 -4.59 -5.57 3.69
C ASN A 5 -5.44 -4.29 3.65
N HIS A 6 -6.28 -4.15 2.64
CA HIS A 6 -7.21 -3.03 2.51
C HIS A 6 -8.59 -3.62 2.26
N ASN A 7 -9.50 -3.56 3.25
CA ASN A 7 -10.85 -4.15 3.16
C ASN A 7 -10.87 -5.62 2.68
N GLY A 8 -9.90 -6.43 3.13
CA GLY A 8 -9.75 -7.83 2.72
C GLY A 8 -8.94 -8.02 1.42
N GLN A 9 -8.63 -6.95 0.68
CA GLN A 9 -7.79 -7.01 -0.51
C GLN A 9 -6.30 -6.93 -0.13
N MET A 10 -5.54 -7.95 -0.53
CA MET A 10 -4.09 -7.96 -0.39
C MET A 10 -3.43 -7.13 -1.50
N ARG A 11 -2.59 -6.16 -1.12
CA ARG A 11 -1.94 -5.22 -2.03
C ARG A 11 -0.46 -5.10 -1.69
N VAL A 12 0.38 -4.88 -2.69
CA VAL A 12 1.80 -4.53 -2.52
C VAL A 12 2.03 -3.11 -3.03
N LYS A 13 2.41 -2.20 -2.13
CA LYS A 13 2.57 -0.77 -2.44
C LYS A 13 3.82 -0.20 -1.78
N GLN A 14 4.23 0.98 -2.23
CA GLN A 14 5.11 1.85 -1.44
C GLN A 14 4.22 2.63 -0.46
N VAL A 15 4.63 2.70 0.81
CA VAL A 15 3.89 3.41 1.86
C VAL A 15 4.73 4.59 2.32
N TYR A 16 4.14 5.79 2.33
CA TYR A 16 4.75 6.98 2.90
C TYR A 16 3.88 7.52 4.01
N ARG A 17 4.52 7.96 5.10
CA ARG A 17 3.81 8.66 6.17
C ARG A 17 3.57 10.11 5.76
N LEU A 18 2.35 10.57 5.94
CA LEU A 18 1.96 11.98 5.79
C LEU A 18 1.64 12.56 7.18
N PRO A 19 1.66 13.90 7.35
CA PRO A 19 1.21 14.52 8.60
C PRO A 19 -0.23 14.15 8.97
N THR A 20 -1.08 13.95 7.96
CA THR A 20 -2.52 13.70 8.11
C THR A 20 -2.91 12.22 7.95
N GLY A 21 -1.96 11.32 7.67
CA GLY A 21 -2.25 9.91 7.39
C GLY A 21 -1.14 9.18 6.64
N ILE A 22 -1.49 8.45 5.60
CA ILE A 22 -0.55 7.70 4.76
C ILE A 22 -0.82 7.93 3.27
N ARG A 23 0.21 7.74 2.46
CA ARG A 23 0.12 7.65 1.00
C ARG A 23 0.52 6.25 0.54
N LEU A 24 -0.36 5.62 -0.23
CA LEU A 24 -0.08 4.38 -0.94
C LEU A 24 0.28 4.71 -2.39
N ARG A 25 1.54 4.45 -2.76
CA ARG A 25 2.05 4.68 -4.11
C ARG A 25 2.17 3.37 -4.89
N SER A 26 1.63 3.38 -6.10
CA SER A 26 1.77 2.30 -7.09
C SER A 26 3.13 2.36 -7.78
N PHE A 27 3.60 1.22 -8.27
CA PHE A 27 4.84 1.17 -9.07
C PHE A 27 4.61 1.65 -10.51
N ASN A 28 3.42 1.41 -11.08
CA ASN A 28 2.97 1.93 -12.37
C ASN A 28 2.10 3.19 -12.18
N ARG A 29 2.74 4.28 -11.75
CA ARG A 29 2.04 5.52 -11.34
C ARG A 29 1.25 6.18 -12.46
N ASP A 30 1.71 6.05 -13.71
CA ASP A 30 1.05 6.69 -14.86
C ASP A 30 -0.37 6.15 -15.07
N GLU A 31 -0.60 4.88 -14.73
CA GLU A 31 -1.92 4.22 -14.82
C GLU A 31 -2.64 4.23 -13.46
N HIS A 32 -1.91 4.17 -12.35
CA HIS A 32 -2.46 4.10 -11.00
C HIS A 32 -1.86 5.19 -10.10
N PRO A 33 -2.51 6.36 -9.99
CA PRO A 33 -1.98 7.49 -9.24
C PRO A 33 -1.83 7.19 -7.73
N ASP A 34 -1.12 8.08 -7.03
CA ASP A 34 -0.93 8.02 -5.58
C ASP A 34 -2.29 8.10 -4.87
N GLU A 35 -2.53 7.21 -3.90
CA GLU A 35 -3.74 7.16 -3.09
C GLU A 35 -3.42 7.70 -1.68
N ASP A 36 -4.10 8.77 -1.25
CA ASP A 36 -3.94 9.37 0.07
C ASP A 36 -5.09 8.97 0.99
N TYR A 37 -4.75 8.55 2.19
CA TYR A 37 -5.72 8.17 3.22
C TYR A 37 -5.41 8.91 4.51
N SER A 38 -6.40 9.61 5.04
CA SER A 38 -6.37 10.18 6.38
C SER A 38 -6.43 9.08 7.45
N PHE A 39 -6.10 9.42 8.70
CA PHE A 39 -6.21 8.47 9.81
C PHE A 39 -7.63 7.90 10.00
N ALA A 40 -8.67 8.70 9.72
CA ALA A 40 -10.05 8.24 9.80
C ALA A 40 -10.37 7.24 8.69
N GLU A 41 -9.94 7.51 7.45
CA GLU A 41 -10.15 6.62 6.31
C GLU A 41 -9.39 5.30 6.45
N ILE A 42 -8.18 5.32 7.03
CA ILE A 42 -7.43 4.09 7.34
C ILE A 42 -8.25 3.16 8.23
N GLN A 43 -8.94 3.72 9.24
CA GLN A 43 -9.76 2.94 10.16
C GLN A 43 -11.05 2.45 9.50
N ASP A 44 -11.73 3.32 8.74
CA ASP A 44 -12.99 3.02 8.04
C ASP A 44 -12.79 1.95 6.96
N GLN A 45 -11.70 2.06 6.19
CA GLN A 45 -11.35 1.14 5.10
C GLN A 45 -10.49 -0.05 5.56
N GLN A 46 -10.38 -0.25 6.88
CA GLN A 46 -9.68 -1.36 7.52
C GLN A 46 -8.28 -1.59 6.93
N ILE A 47 -7.53 -0.51 6.69
CA ILE A 47 -6.21 -0.59 6.09
C ILE A 47 -5.19 -1.02 7.14
N ALA A 48 -4.59 -2.18 6.95
CA ALA A 48 -3.56 -2.73 7.81
C ALA A 48 -2.27 -2.99 7.03
N ILE A 49 -1.15 -2.44 7.51
CA ILE A 49 0.18 -2.77 7.00
C ILE A 49 0.61 -4.09 7.65
N LEU A 50 0.76 -5.13 6.85
CA LEU A 50 1.10 -6.47 7.33
C LEU A 50 2.61 -6.62 7.57
N GLY A 51 3.43 -5.91 6.79
CA GLY A 51 4.88 -5.92 6.98
C GLY A 51 5.66 -5.43 5.77
N HIS A 52 6.97 -5.34 5.95
CA HIS A 52 7.91 -5.01 4.87
C HIS A 52 8.14 -6.23 3.98
N VAL A 53 8.08 -6.02 2.66
CA VAL A 53 8.53 -7.04 1.71
C VAL A 53 10.05 -6.94 1.60
N PHE A 54 10.75 -7.99 2.04
CA PHE A 54 12.21 -8.05 2.04
C PHE A 54 12.79 -8.86 0.88
N TRP A 55 11.97 -9.68 0.21
CA TRP A 55 12.40 -10.50 -0.92
C TRP A 55 11.23 -10.76 -1.87
N TRP A 56 11.56 -10.93 -3.15
CA TRP A 56 10.64 -11.41 -4.19
C TRP A 56 11.46 -12.14 -5.26
N GLY A 57 10.80 -13.03 -6.01
CA GLY A 57 11.41 -13.78 -7.09
C GLY A 57 10.46 -13.91 -8.27
N MET A 58 11.03 -14.00 -9.47
CA MET A 58 10.30 -14.34 -10.69
C MET A 58 10.89 -15.62 -11.26
N PHE A 59 10.02 -16.50 -11.75
CA PHE A 59 10.44 -17.67 -12.50
C PHE A 59 10.43 -17.29 -13.98
N SER A 60 11.61 -17.23 -14.62
CA SER A 60 11.70 -17.17 -16.08
C SER A 60 11.49 -18.58 -16.65
N ARG A 61 10.69 -18.69 -17.72
CA ARG A 61 10.73 -19.84 -18.61
C ARG A 61 11.81 -19.66 -19.66
#